data_AF-A0AAV0I9B8-F1
#
_entry.id   AF-A0AAV0I9B8-F1
#
_cell.length_a   1.000
_cell.length_b   1.000
_cell.length_c   1.000
_cell.angle_alpha   90.00
_cell.angle_beta   90.00
_cell.angle_gamma   90.00
#
_symmetry.space_group_name_H-M   'P 1'
#
loop_
_entity.id
_entity.type
_entity.pdbx_description
1 polymer ?
#
loop_
_entity_poly.entity_id
_entity_poly.type
_entity_poly.pdbx_seq_one_letter_code
_entity_poly.pdbx_strand_id
1 'polypeptide(L)'
;ADLLGLLKLKIEGGDGSVFDFFDYDPEDLSSANTKDNIHCHDDGRVYVFASPESKLRRGIDMDTSSGSWLLISNSVIKNDGGERIAAKSLYCFYADELSCDGALLRKGRRKTPWSMREFRLISGVKKTSGEEIALCVVRKSTR
;
A
#
# COMPACT_ATOMS: atom_id res chain seq x y z
N ALA A 1 11.57 13.76 6.28
CA ALA A 1 11.59 12.58 7.18
C ALA A 1 11.84 11.33 6.34
N ASP A 2 12.67 10.40 6.84
CA ASP A 2 12.87 9.09 6.21
C ASP A 2 11.62 8.22 6.44
N LEU A 3 11.05 7.66 5.36
CA LEU A 3 9.84 6.83 5.41
C LEU A 3 10.04 5.58 6.29
N LEU A 4 11.26 5.05 6.32
CA LEU A 4 11.60 3.92 7.19
C LEU A 4 11.66 4.34 8.66
N GLY A 5 12.10 5.57 8.94
CA GLY A 5 12.05 6.15 10.28
C GLY A 5 10.62 6.29 10.80
N LEU A 6 9.68 6.75 9.96
CA LEU A 6 8.26 6.84 10.31
C LEU A 6 7.64 5.47 10.61
N LEU A 7 7.95 4.46 9.79
CA LEU A 7 7.46 3.09 10.01
C LEU A 7 8.01 2.49 11.31
N LYS A 8 9.30 2.70 11.61
CA LYS A 8 9.90 2.28 12.89
C LYS A 8 9.20 2.92 14.08
N LEU A 9 8.99 4.25 14.05
CA LEU A 9 8.32 4.98 15.12
C LEU A 9 6.88 4.50 15.35
N LYS A 10 6.11 4.21 14.30
CA LYS A 10 4.75 3.67 14.43
C LYS A 10 4.75 2.29 15.10
N ILE A 11 5.68 1.41 14.72
CA ILE A 11 5.83 0.07 15.33
C ILE A 11 6.27 0.18 16.80
N GLU A 12 7.28 1.01 17.09
CA GLU A 12 7.80 1.21 18.46
C GLU A 12 6.78 1.89 19.37
N GLY A 13 5.95 2.78 18.82
CA GLY A 13 4.90 3.49 19.55
C GLY A 13 3.73 2.61 20.03
N GLY A 14 3.66 1.35 19.59
CA GLY A 14 2.68 0.37 20.09
C GLY A 14 1.23 0.63 19.68
N ASP A 15 0.98 1.63 18.83
CA ASP A 15 -0.34 1.91 18.27
C ASP A 15 -0.55 1.00 17.04
N GLY A 16 -1.18 -0.15 17.29
CA GLY A 16 -1.52 -1.16 16.28
C GLY A 16 -2.70 -0.79 15.39
N SER A 17 -3.18 0.47 15.41
CA SER A 17 -4.22 0.91 14.50
C SER A 17 -3.77 0.76 13.04
N VAL A 18 -4.25 -0.29 12.40
CA VAL A 18 -4.01 -0.59 10.99
C VAL A 18 -5.27 -0.29 10.19
N PHE A 19 -5.10 0.30 9.02
CA PHE A 19 -6.19 0.52 8.08
C PHE A 19 -6.20 -0.59 7.04
N ASP A 20 -7.37 -1.19 6.81
CA ASP A 20 -7.53 -2.13 5.70
C ASP A 20 -7.64 -1.36 4.38
N PHE A 21 -6.47 -1.01 3.88
CA PHE A 21 -6.25 -0.21 2.69
C PHE A 21 -6.90 -0.81 1.44
N PHE A 22 -6.97 -2.13 1.35
CA PHE A 22 -7.26 -2.81 0.10
C PHE A 22 -8.75 -2.89 -0.22
N ASP A 23 -9.63 -2.42 0.65
CA ASP A 23 -11.07 -2.37 0.39
C ASP A 23 -11.51 -1.06 -0.29
N TYR A 24 -10.58 -0.14 -0.50
CA TYR A 24 -10.84 1.18 -1.07
C TYR A 24 -10.20 1.32 -2.44
N ASP A 25 -10.94 1.92 -3.36
CA ASP A 25 -10.39 2.34 -4.64
C ASP A 25 -9.43 3.52 -4.41
N PRO A 26 -8.38 3.67 -5.23
CA PRO A 26 -7.39 4.71 -5.01
C PRO A 26 -7.95 6.14 -5.07
N GLU A 27 -9.06 6.36 -5.76
CA GLU A 27 -9.70 7.67 -5.86
C GLU A 27 -10.37 8.08 -4.54
N ASP A 28 -10.94 7.12 -3.82
CA ASP A 28 -11.59 7.32 -2.52
C ASP A 28 -10.57 7.66 -1.43
N LEU A 29 -9.33 7.19 -1.56
CA LEU A 29 -8.27 7.46 -0.59
C LEU A 29 -7.88 8.94 -0.52
N SER A 30 -7.97 9.66 -1.64
CA SER A 30 -7.62 11.08 -1.71
C SER A 30 -8.70 11.99 -1.10
N SER A 31 -9.94 11.51 -1.06
CA SER A 31 -11.08 12.21 -0.46
C SER A 31 -11.35 11.79 0.99
N ALA A 32 -10.74 10.69 1.44
CA ALA A 32 -10.81 10.17 2.80
C ALA A 32 -9.96 10.99 3.79
N ASN A 33 -10.25 12.29 3.93
CA ASN A 33 -9.78 13.13 5.05
C ASN A 33 -10.37 12.69 6.41
N THR A 34 -11.06 11.56 6.48
CA THR A 34 -11.98 11.18 7.56
C THR A 34 -11.54 9.95 8.35
N LYS A 35 -10.31 9.46 8.19
CA LYS A 35 -9.84 8.27 8.92
C LYS A 35 -8.47 8.54 9.53
N ASP A 36 -8.35 8.32 10.84
CA ASP A 36 -7.18 8.61 11.68
C ASP A 36 -5.86 7.96 11.21
N ASN A 37 -5.94 7.01 10.27
CA ASN A 37 -4.81 6.24 9.73
C ASN A 37 -4.47 6.55 8.27
N ILE A 38 -5.13 7.54 7.64
CA ILE A 38 -4.87 8.01 6.27
C ILE A 38 -4.34 9.44 6.35
N HIS A 39 -3.10 9.65 5.90
CA HIS A 39 -2.48 10.97 5.87
C HIS A 39 -2.29 11.44 4.43
N CYS A 40 -3.08 12.42 4.02
CA CYS A 40 -2.92 13.09 2.73
C CYS A 40 -1.91 14.24 2.86
N HIS A 41 -0.94 14.29 1.95
CA HIS A 41 0.06 15.38 1.89
C HIS A 41 -0.20 16.29 0.68
N ASP A 42 0.28 17.54 0.78
CA ASP A 42 0.13 18.58 -0.26
C ASP A 42 0.75 18.20 -1.61
N ASP A 43 1.66 17.22 -1.64
CA ASP A 43 2.26 16.69 -2.87
C ASP A 43 1.40 15.63 -3.58
N GLY A 44 0.15 15.44 -3.12
CA GLY A 44 -0.81 14.51 -3.66
C GLY A 44 -0.52 13.04 -3.32
N ARG A 45 0.34 12.78 -2.33
CA ARG A 45 0.58 11.44 -1.80
C ARG A 45 -0.31 11.16 -0.61
N VAL A 46 -0.75 9.92 -0.54
CA VAL A 46 -1.52 9.38 0.58
C VAL A 46 -0.67 8.33 1.29
N TYR A 47 -0.50 8.47 2.60
CA TYR A 47 0.29 7.58 3.44
C TYR A 47 -0.65 6.79 4.36
N VAL A 48 -0.49 5.48 4.37
CA VAL A 48 -1.37 4.55 5.08
C VAL A 48 -0.54 3.50 5.80
N PHE A 49 -0.81 3.30 7.09
CA PHE A 49 -0.30 2.15 7.83
C PHE A 49 -1.29 1.00 7.70
N ALA A 50 -0.87 -0.12 7.12
CA ALA A 50 -1.72 -1.26 6.83
C ALA A 50 -1.13 -2.55 7.42
N SER A 51 -1.99 -3.49 7.79
CA SER A 51 -1.57 -4.85 8.14
C SER A 51 -1.25 -5.62 6.85
N PRO A 52 -0.05 -6.22 6.70
CA PRO A 52 0.27 -7.12 5.61
C PRO A 52 -0.60 -8.37 5.57
N GLU A 53 -1.26 -8.71 6.69
CA GLU A 53 -2.10 -9.91 6.82
C GLU A 53 -3.53 -9.69 6.32
N SER A 54 -4.01 -8.43 6.19
CA SER A 54 -5.40 -8.16 5.84
C SER A 54 -5.81 -8.72 4.47
N LYS A 55 -4.84 -8.98 3.58
CA LYS A 55 -5.02 -9.82 2.37
C LYS A 55 -3.83 -10.72 2.15
N LEU A 56 -3.80 -11.83 2.89
CA LEU A 56 -2.77 -12.87 2.84
C LEU A 56 -2.36 -13.17 1.38
N ARG A 57 -1.20 -12.63 1.05
CA ARG A 57 -0.53 -12.60 -0.25
C ARG A 57 -0.31 -13.99 -0.81
N ARG A 58 -1.28 -14.50 -1.56
CA ARG A 58 -1.11 -15.66 -2.43
C ARG A 58 -1.17 -15.26 -3.90
N GLY A 59 -0.17 -14.49 -4.32
CA GLY A 59 0.34 -14.52 -5.69
C GLY A 59 -0.51 -13.95 -6.83
N ILE A 60 -1.72 -13.42 -6.59
CA ILE A 60 -2.61 -12.92 -7.64
C ILE A 60 -3.36 -11.72 -7.03
N ASP A 61 -3.19 -10.55 -7.64
CA ASP A 61 -4.06 -9.36 -7.61
C ASP A 61 -4.70 -8.97 -6.25
N MET A 62 -4.38 -7.80 -5.72
CA MET A 62 -5.11 -7.28 -4.55
C MET A 62 -6.35 -6.53 -5.04
N ASP A 63 -7.47 -7.27 -5.10
CA ASP A 63 -8.75 -6.79 -5.59
C ASP A 63 -9.36 -5.72 -4.65
N THR A 64 -9.98 -4.74 -5.30
CA THR A 64 -10.78 -3.63 -4.75
C THR A 64 -12.16 -3.64 -5.43
N SER A 65 -13.02 -2.65 -5.16
CA SER A 65 -14.36 -2.62 -5.75
C SER A 65 -14.38 -2.35 -7.27
N SER A 66 -13.41 -1.58 -7.78
CA SER A 66 -13.37 -1.19 -9.20
C SER A 66 -12.19 -1.76 -9.99
N GLY A 67 -11.37 -2.60 -9.37
CA GLY A 67 -10.19 -3.15 -10.02
C GLY A 67 -9.22 -3.83 -9.07
N SER A 68 -7.95 -3.90 -9.46
CA SER A 68 -6.94 -4.62 -8.68
C SER A 68 -5.59 -3.90 -8.66
N TRP A 69 -4.90 -3.98 -7.52
CA TRP A 69 -3.49 -3.63 -7.43
C TRP A 69 -2.62 -4.80 -7.86
N LEU A 70 -1.81 -4.59 -8.91
CA LEU A 70 -0.89 -5.58 -9.46
C LEU A 70 0.54 -5.28 -9.04
N LEU A 71 1.26 -6.30 -8.55
CA LEU A 71 2.67 -6.19 -8.21
C LEU A 71 3.50 -6.02 -9.49
N ILE A 72 4.22 -4.92 -9.58
CA ILE A 72 5.09 -4.59 -10.71
C ILE A 72 6.54 -4.95 -10.43
N SER A 73 7.00 -4.68 -9.21
CA SER A 73 8.37 -5.01 -8.81
C SER A 73 8.49 -5.14 -7.30
N ASN A 74 9.51 -5.88 -6.87
CA ASN A 74 9.88 -6.01 -5.47
C ASN A 74 11.40 -5.86 -5.36
N SER A 75 11.85 -5.17 -4.32
CA SER A 75 13.25 -4.85 -4.07
C SER A 75 13.53 -4.85 -2.56
N VAL A 76 14.81 -4.96 -2.20
CA VAL A 76 15.24 -4.90 -0.80
C VAL A 76 16.06 -3.63 -0.60
N ILE A 77 15.76 -2.90 0.46
CA ILE A 77 16.53 -1.75 0.91
C ILE A 77 17.61 -2.26 1.86
N LYS A 78 18.84 -1.82 1.62
CA LYS A 78 19.99 -2.11 2.47
C LYS A 78 20.48 -0.83 3.15
N ASN A 79 21.04 -0.96 4.34
CA ASN A 79 21.81 0.12 4.97
C ASN A 79 23.23 0.20 4.36
N ASP A 80 24.03 1.17 4.81
CA ASP A 80 25.42 1.37 4.35
C ASP A 80 26.34 0.18 4.64
N GLY A 81 25.99 -0.63 5.66
CA GLY A 81 26.66 -1.89 5.99
C GLY A 81 26.25 -3.08 5.11
N GLY A 82 25.36 -2.88 4.13
CA GLY A 82 24.86 -3.92 3.23
C GLY A 82 23.79 -4.84 3.86
N GLU A 83 23.39 -4.59 5.10
CA GLU A 83 22.35 -5.33 5.80
C GLU A 83 20.97 -4.97 5.24
N ARG A 84 20.11 -5.98 5.09
CA ARG A 84 18.76 -5.83 4.54
C ARG A 84 17.83 -5.30 5.64
N ILE A 85 17.37 -4.07 5.51
CA ILE A 85 16.56 -3.40 6.54
C ILE A 85 15.07 -3.36 6.23
N ALA A 86 14.70 -3.39 4.95
CA ALA A 86 13.31 -3.35 4.52
C ALA A 86 13.10 -4.00 3.15
N ALA A 87 11.90 -4.49 2.89
CA ALA A 87 11.40 -4.82 1.57
C ALA A 87 10.57 -3.64 1.04
N LYS A 88 10.68 -3.40 -0.27
CA LYS A 88 9.92 -2.38 -1.00
C LYS A 88 9.25 -3.01 -2.21
N SER A 89 7.93 -3.01 -2.20
CA SER A 89 7.10 -3.47 -3.31
C SER A 89 6.47 -2.28 -4.05
N LEU A 90 6.39 -2.35 -5.38
CA LEU A 90 5.70 -1.39 -6.24
C LEU A 90 4.49 -2.04 -6.87
N TYR A 91 3.35 -1.38 -6.78
CA TYR A 91 2.09 -1.80 -7.37
C TYR A 91 1.54 -0.73 -8.30
N CYS A 92 0.80 -1.16 -9.32
CA CYS A 92 -0.03 -0.30 -10.15
C CYS A 92 -1.49 -0.75 -10.04
N PHE A 93 -2.40 0.20 -10.01
CA PHE A 93 -3.82 -0.10 -10.01
C PHE A 93 -4.33 -0.25 -11.44
N TYR A 94 -5.09 -1.31 -11.69
CA TYR A 94 -5.77 -1.57 -12.95
C TYR A 94 -7.27 -1.55 -12.67
N ALA A 95 -7.99 -0.64 -13.34
CA ALA A 95 -9.44 -0.60 -13.26
C ALA A 95 -10.04 -1.67 -14.16
N ASP A 96 -11.06 -2.38 -13.68
CA ASP A 96 -11.84 -3.29 -14.49
C ASP A 96 -12.72 -2.50 -15.46
N GLU A 97 -12.82 -2.97 -16.70
CA GLU A 97 -13.74 -2.43 -17.70
C GLU A 97 -15.14 -3.00 -17.47
N LEU A 98 -16.11 -2.11 -17.37
CA LEU A 98 -17.53 -2.48 -17.41
C LEU A 98 -17.88 -2.85 -18.86
N SER A 99 -18.50 -4.01 -19.08
CA SER A 99 -19.17 -4.29 -20.35
C SER A 99 -20.37 -3.35 -20.54
N CYS A 100 -20.81 -3.22 -21.79
CA CYS A 100 -21.98 -2.41 -22.17
C CYS A 100 -23.29 -2.82 -21.45
N ASP A 101 -23.35 -4.01 -20.85
CA ASP A 101 -24.48 -4.54 -20.07
C ASP A 101 -24.28 -4.42 -18.54
N GLY A 102 -23.20 -3.76 -18.09
CA GLY A 102 -22.91 -3.51 -16.68
C GLY A 102 -22.22 -4.66 -15.95
N ALA A 103 -21.85 -5.76 -16.63
CA ALA A 103 -21.03 -6.81 -16.01
C ALA A 103 -19.55 -6.40 -15.94
N LEU A 104 -18.84 -6.86 -14.90
CA LEU A 104 -17.39 -6.65 -14.79
C LEU A 104 -16.66 -7.60 -15.73
N LEU A 105 -15.99 -7.07 -16.77
CA LEU A 105 -15.17 -7.87 -17.65
C LEU A 105 -13.77 -7.99 -17.06
N ARG A 106 -13.49 -9.10 -16.36
CA ARG A 106 -12.11 -9.46 -15.92
C ARG A 106 -11.06 -9.48 -17.06
N LYS A 107 -11.49 -9.48 -18.34
CA LYS A 107 -10.62 -9.46 -19.52
C LYS A 107 -10.23 -8.06 -20.03
N GLY A 108 -10.91 -7.01 -19.59
CA GLY A 108 -10.57 -5.62 -19.93
C GLY A 108 -10.03 -4.93 -18.69
N ARG A 109 -8.73 -5.01 -18.43
CA ARG A 109 -8.10 -4.28 -17.32
C ARG A 109 -7.30 -3.11 -17.87
N ARG A 110 -7.66 -1.89 -17.47
CA ARG A 110 -6.98 -0.67 -17.91
C ARG A 110 -6.03 -0.19 -16.82
N LYS A 111 -4.74 -0.10 -17.16
CA LYS A 111 -3.74 0.52 -16.28
C LYS A 111 -4.15 1.97 -15.99
N THR A 112 -4.23 2.31 -14.71
CA THR A 112 -4.56 3.67 -14.25
C THR A 112 -3.26 4.46 -13.94
N PRO A 113 -3.33 5.78 -13.74
CA PRO A 113 -2.18 6.57 -13.27
C PRO A 113 -1.84 6.32 -11.79
N TRP A 114 -2.57 5.45 -11.09
CA TRP A 114 -2.36 5.19 -9.67
C TRP A 114 -1.28 4.14 -9.43
N SER A 115 -0.41 4.46 -8.49
CA SER A 115 0.67 3.58 -8.03
C SER A 115 0.76 3.57 -6.52
N MET A 116 1.22 2.46 -5.97
CA MET A 116 1.44 2.28 -4.55
C MET A 116 2.85 1.73 -4.31
N ARG A 117 3.54 2.28 -3.32
CA ARG A 117 4.77 1.72 -2.78
C ARG A 117 4.50 1.22 -1.38
N GLU A 118 4.71 -0.07 -1.17
CA GLU A 118 4.65 -0.66 0.15
C GLU A 118 6.06 -0.85 0.70
N PHE A 119 6.26 -0.45 1.95
CA PHE A 119 7.49 -0.66 2.70
C PHE A 119 7.21 -1.55 3.90
N ARG A 120 8.01 -2.61 4.06
CA ARG A 120 7.94 -3.54 5.19
C ARG A 120 9.32 -3.72 5.80
N LEU A 121 9.43 -3.63 7.12
CA LEU A 121 10.69 -3.93 7.80
C LEU A 121 10.99 -5.44 7.72
N ILE A 122 12.24 -5.80 7.47
CA ILE A 122 12.68 -7.20 7.50
C ILE A 122 13.00 -7.54 8.97
N SER A 123 12.41 -8.63 9.47
CA SER A 123 12.44 -9.04 10.89
C SER A 123 13.83 -8.93 11.53
N GLY A 124 13.90 -8.23 12.67
CA GLY A 124 15.11 -7.85 13.42
C GLY A 124 14.86 -6.70 14.41
N VAL A 125 13.83 -5.89 14.13
CA VAL A 125 13.26 -4.93 15.10
C VAL A 125 12.30 -5.69 16.02
N LYS A 126 12.56 -5.70 17.32
CA LYS A 126 11.70 -6.35 18.32
C LYS A 126 10.27 -5.81 18.19
N LYS A 127 9.37 -6.65 17.68
CA LYS A 127 7.93 -6.40 17.63
C LYS A 127 7.38 -6.45 19.06
N THR A 128 6.89 -5.33 19.58
CA THR A 128 6.20 -5.24 20.87
C THR A 128 4.77 -5.75 20.77
N SER A 129 4.11 -5.57 19.62
CA SER A 129 2.88 -6.25 19.23
C SER A 129 3.21 -7.26 18.13
N GLY A 130 2.68 -8.48 18.19
CA GLY A 130 2.95 -9.53 17.19
C GLY A 130 2.48 -9.20 15.76
N GLU A 131 1.93 -8.00 15.53
CA GLU A 131 1.35 -7.56 14.26
C GLU A 131 2.44 -7.08 13.30
N GLU A 132 2.41 -7.56 12.06
CA GLU A 132 3.21 -6.96 11.00
C GLU A 132 2.55 -5.64 10.58
N ILE A 133 3.33 -4.58 10.38
CA ILE A 133 2.83 -3.30 9.86
C ILE A 133 3.63 -2.94 8.61
N ALA A 134 2.92 -2.51 7.56
CA ALA A 134 3.48 -1.93 6.36
C ALA A 134 3.14 -0.43 6.27
N LEU A 135 4.05 0.35 5.70
CA LEU A 135 3.75 1.70 5.23
C LEU A 135 3.45 1.66 3.73
N CYS A 136 2.23 1.99 3.35
CA CYS A 136 1.78 2.14 1.97
C CYS A 136 1.76 3.61 1.59
N VAL A 137 2.40 3.95 0.48
CA VAL A 137 2.41 5.29 -0.10
C VAL A 137 1.74 5.24 -1.46
N VAL A 138 0.55 5.82 -1.56
CA VAL A 138 -0.24 5.88 -2.79
C VAL A 138 -0.09 7.23 -3.44
N ARG A 139 -0.02 7.22 -4.76
CA ARG A 139 0.10 8.43 -5.57
C ARG A 139 -0.58 8.27 -6.91
N LYS A 140 -1.26 9.34 -7.35
CA LYS A 140 -1.69 9.53 -8.74
C LYS A 140 -0.57 10.20 -9.53
N SER A 141 -0.16 9.62 -10.65
CA SER A 141 0.75 10.29 -11.58
C SER A 141 -0.01 11.42 -12.29
N THR A 142 0.40 12.67 -12.06
CA THR A 142 0.03 13.80 -12.91
C THR A 142 0.86 13.69 -14.18
N ARG A 143 0.24 13.42 -15.32
CA ARG A 143 0.89 13.57 -16.62
C ARG A 143 1.17 15.05 -16.89
#